data_AF-A0A7C5IW65-F1
#
_entry.id   AF-A0A7C5IW65-F1
#
_cell.length_a   1.000
_cell.length_b   1.000
_cell.length_c   1.000
_cell.angle_alpha   90.00
_cell.angle_beta   90.00
_cell.angle_gamma   90.00
#
_symmetry.space_group_name_H-M   'P 1'
#
loop_
_entity.id
_entity.type
_entity.pdbx_description
1 polymer ?
#
loop_
_entity_poly.entity_id
_entity_poly.type
_entity_poly.pdbx_seq_one_letter_code
_entity_poly.pdbx_strand_id
1 'polypeptide(L)'
;EVQLPFLQYLFGSEFRIVPICFLMQDLNSSMEVGHAVAKVLAGKKAVVIASSDMTHYEPHKVAERKDRLALQSVEEMDEAKFYSTIEEHRISACGYGPIVALITAAKDLGAKEAKLLCYKTSGDVSGDYSAVVGYAAVEFTK
;
A
#
# COMPACT_ATOMS: atom_id res chain seq x y z
N GLU A 1 -14.77 1.18 -4.94
CA GLU A 1 -13.69 1.09 -5.94
C GLU A 1 -13.25 2.50 -6.31
N VAL A 2 -11.98 2.86 -6.18
CA VAL A 2 -11.48 4.23 -6.46
C VAL A 2 -10.35 4.28 -7.51
N GLN A 3 -9.65 3.17 -7.74
CA GLN A 3 -8.49 3.12 -8.64
C GLN A 3 -8.87 3.10 -10.13
N LEU A 4 -9.92 2.35 -10.50
CA LEU A 4 -10.30 2.19 -11.91
C LEU A 4 -10.68 3.52 -12.60
N PRO A 5 -11.50 4.41 -11.99
CA PRO A 5 -11.77 5.71 -12.60
C PRO A 5 -10.50 6.55 -12.81
N PHE A 6 -9.55 6.49 -11.88
CA PHE A 6 -8.28 7.21 -12.00
C PHE A 6 -7.43 6.69 -13.15
N LEU A 7 -7.33 5.37 -13.32
CA LEU A 7 -6.64 4.74 -14.45
C LEU A 7 -7.34 5.04 -15.78
N GLN A 8 -8.67 5.04 -15.80
CA GLN A 8 -9.45 5.39 -17.00
C GLN A 8 -9.25 6.85 -17.41
N TYR A 9 -9.16 7.76 -16.44
CA TYR A 9 -8.88 9.16 -16.70
C TYR A 9 -7.49 9.38 -17.30
N LEU A 10 -6.47 8.68 -16.79
CA LEU A 10 -5.08 8.83 -17.25
C LEU A 10 -4.77 8.11 -18.56
N PHE A 11 -5.31 6.90 -18.74
CA PHE A 11 -4.90 5.97 -19.81
C PHE A 11 -6.05 5.60 -20.77
N GLY A 12 -7.24 6.18 -20.60
CA GLY A 12 -8.43 5.79 -21.37
C GLY A 12 -8.88 4.37 -21.03
N SER A 13 -9.44 3.63 -21.98
CA SER A 13 -9.95 2.27 -21.76
C SER A 13 -9.03 1.16 -22.28
N GLU A 14 -7.81 1.48 -22.72
CA GLU A 14 -6.90 0.54 -23.39
C GLU A 14 -6.00 -0.23 -22.41
N PHE A 15 -6.57 -0.81 -21.36
CA PHE A 15 -5.85 -1.69 -20.44
C PHE A 15 -6.75 -2.82 -19.94
N ARG A 16 -6.12 -3.85 -19.36
CA ARG A 16 -6.80 -4.98 -18.73
C ARG A 16 -6.42 -5.02 -17.25
N ILE A 17 -7.38 -5.37 -16.41
CA ILE A 17 -7.18 -5.50 -14.97
C ILE A 17 -7.44 -6.94 -14.52
N VAL A 18 -6.81 -7.30 -13.41
CA VAL A 18 -7.12 -8.50 -12.65
C VAL A 18 -7.38 -8.04 -11.20
N PRO A 19 -8.64 -7.93 -10.77
CA PRO A 19 -8.95 -7.56 -9.39
C PRO A 19 -8.66 -8.73 -8.46
N ILE A 20 -7.98 -8.46 -7.34
CA ILE A 20 -7.72 -9.42 -6.27
C ILE A 20 -8.30 -8.85 -4.98
N CYS A 21 -9.28 -9.54 -4.40
CA CYS A 21 -9.92 -9.13 -3.16
C CYS A 21 -9.33 -9.90 -1.98
N PHE A 22 -8.94 -9.17 -0.94
CA PHE A 22 -8.42 -9.75 0.30
C PHE A 22 -9.54 -9.81 1.33
N LEU A 23 -9.77 -11.00 1.89
CA LEU A 23 -10.59 -11.18 3.09
C LEU A 23 -9.68 -11.34 4.30
N MET A 24 -8.79 -12.34 4.25
CA MET A 24 -7.72 -12.54 5.23
C MET A 24 -6.50 -11.72 4.80
N GLN A 25 -5.90 -11.00 5.74
CA GLN A 25 -4.76 -10.10 5.50
C GLN A 25 -3.55 -10.47 6.35
N ASP A 26 -3.47 -11.69 6.88
CA ASP A 26 -2.31 -12.13 7.66
C ASP A 26 -1.04 -12.17 6.79
N LEU A 27 0.11 -12.12 7.45
CA LEU A 27 1.42 -12.03 6.79
C LEU A 27 1.64 -13.16 5.79
N ASN A 28 1.41 -14.42 6.18
CA ASN A 28 1.73 -15.57 5.35
C ASN A 28 0.84 -15.63 4.11
N SER A 29 -0.48 -15.49 4.29
CA SER A 29 -1.42 -15.49 3.15
C SER A 29 -1.12 -14.35 2.18
N SER A 30 -0.74 -13.17 2.70
CA SER A 30 -0.42 -12.01 1.87
C SER A 30 0.87 -12.21 1.08
N MET A 31 1.91 -12.79 1.69
CA MET A 31 3.15 -13.17 1.00
C MET A 31 2.90 -14.23 -0.08
N GLU A 32 2.06 -15.24 0.18
CA GLU A 32 1.70 -16.26 -0.81
C GLU A 32 1.08 -15.63 -2.06
N VAL A 33 0.15 -14.67 -1.88
CA VAL A 33 -0.42 -13.90 -3.00
C VAL A 33 0.67 -13.11 -3.73
N GLY A 34 1.57 -12.44 -2.99
CA GLY A 34 2.69 -11.69 -3.56
C GLY A 34 3.59 -12.54 -4.48
N HIS A 35 4.02 -13.71 -3.98
CA HIS A 35 4.82 -14.67 -4.75
C HIS A 35 4.06 -15.18 -6.00
N ALA A 36 2.76 -15.49 -5.86
CA ALA A 36 1.93 -15.93 -6.98
C ALA A 36 1.81 -14.84 -8.07
N VAL A 37 1.60 -13.58 -7.66
CA VAL A 37 1.55 -12.43 -8.56
C VAL A 37 2.89 -12.24 -9.27
N ALA A 38 4.02 -12.25 -8.56
CA ALA A 38 5.34 -12.12 -9.16
C ALA A 38 5.61 -13.20 -10.22
N LYS A 39 5.28 -14.46 -9.90
CA LYS A 39 5.44 -15.59 -10.82
C LYS A 39 4.63 -15.40 -12.11
N VAL A 40 3.40 -14.92 -12.01
CA VAL A 40 2.53 -14.69 -13.18
C VAL A 40 2.97 -13.49 -14.01
N LEU A 41 3.57 -12.48 -13.37
CA LEU A 41 4.01 -11.24 -14.01
C LEU A 41 5.44 -11.28 -14.55
N ALA A 42 6.23 -12.32 -14.22
CA ALA A 42 7.59 -12.48 -14.74
C ALA A 42 7.62 -12.37 -16.28
N GLY A 43 8.44 -11.44 -16.78
CA GLY A 43 8.59 -11.17 -18.21
C GLY A 43 7.43 -10.39 -18.87
N LYS A 44 6.44 -9.93 -18.10
CA LYS A 44 5.31 -9.14 -18.61
C LYS A 44 5.46 -7.66 -18.27
N LYS A 45 4.92 -6.80 -19.13
CA LYS A 45 4.73 -5.37 -18.84
C LYS A 45 3.41 -5.21 -18.09
N ALA A 46 3.47 -5.13 -16.76
CA ALA A 46 2.32 -4.98 -15.90
C ALA A 46 2.67 -4.08 -14.70
N VAL A 47 1.65 -3.52 -14.07
CA VAL A 47 1.74 -2.72 -12.84
C VAL A 47 0.93 -3.43 -11.77
N VAL A 48 1.46 -3.51 -10.56
CA VAL A 48 0.76 -4.00 -9.37
C VAL A 48 0.37 -2.78 -8.54
N ILE A 49 -0.90 -2.71 -8.12
CA ILE A 49 -1.42 -1.62 -7.30
C ILE A 49 -2.00 -2.23 -6.03
N ALA A 50 -1.42 -1.88 -4.88
CA ALA A 50 -2.05 -2.11 -3.58
C ALA A 50 -2.89 -0.88 -3.22
N SER A 51 -4.18 -1.07 -2.94
CA SER A 51 -5.08 0.00 -2.55
C SER A 51 -5.28 -0.01 -1.04
N SER A 52 -4.93 1.08 -0.37
CA SER A 52 -5.10 1.23 1.08
C SER A 52 -5.15 2.70 1.48
N ASP A 53 -5.96 3.01 2.48
CA ASP A 53 -5.75 4.14 3.38
C ASP A 53 -4.83 3.71 4.54
N MET A 54 -4.27 4.68 5.27
CA MET A 54 -3.40 4.43 6.42
C MET A 54 -4.20 4.51 7.74
N THR A 55 -3.70 5.16 8.79
CA THR A 55 -4.42 5.27 10.07
C THR A 55 -5.76 6.01 9.91
N HIS A 56 -6.82 5.46 10.51
CA HIS A 56 -8.17 6.02 10.54
C HIS A 56 -8.54 6.59 11.91
N TYR A 57 -9.17 7.76 11.89
CA TYR A 57 -9.91 8.40 12.99
C TYR A 57 -9.08 8.63 14.27
N GLU A 58 -7.79 8.93 14.12
CA GLU A 58 -6.92 9.36 15.20
C GLU A 58 -6.53 10.84 15.04
N PRO A 59 -6.13 11.53 16.13
CA PRO A 59 -5.60 12.88 16.02
C PRO A 59 -4.41 12.93 15.06
N HIS A 60 -4.33 13.98 14.23
CA HIS A 60 -3.38 14.09 13.12
C HIS A 60 -1.94 13.72 13.47
N LYS A 61 -1.39 14.27 14.56
CA LYS A 61 0.00 13.99 14.97
C LYS A 61 0.23 12.54 15.40
N VAL A 62 -0.82 11.84 15.86
CA VAL A 62 -0.74 10.43 16.22
C VAL A 62 -0.78 9.57 14.95
N ALA A 63 -1.74 9.85 14.05
CA ALA A 63 -1.84 9.21 12.75
C ALA A 63 -0.54 9.37 11.94
N GLU A 64 -0.03 10.59 11.82
CA GLU A 64 1.22 10.87 11.09
C GLU A 64 2.39 10.07 11.66
N ARG A 65 2.58 10.05 12.99
CA ARG A 65 3.67 9.31 13.61
C ARG A 65 3.57 7.81 13.31
N LYS A 66 2.38 7.23 13.44
CA LYS A 66 2.13 5.81 13.18
C LYS A 66 2.38 5.47 11.71
N ASP A 67 1.79 6.26 10.81
CA ASP A 67 1.89 6.07 9.38
C ASP A 67 3.34 6.17 8.90
N ARG A 68 4.13 7.10 9.45
CA ARG A 68 5.57 7.23 9.13
C ARG A 68 6.36 5.98 9.49
N LEU A 69 6.08 5.33 10.62
CA LEU A 69 6.74 4.08 11.01
C LEU A 69 6.43 2.96 10.02
N ALA A 70 5.16 2.82 9.63
CA ALA A 70 4.75 1.85 8.63
C ALA A 70 5.38 2.14 7.27
N LEU A 71 5.29 3.38 6.79
CA LEU A 71 5.85 3.80 5.49
C LEU A 71 7.36 3.62 5.43
N GLN A 72 8.09 3.85 6.52
CA GLN A 72 9.52 3.57 6.57
C GLN A 72 9.81 2.09 6.27
N SER A 73 8.98 1.17 6.78
CA SER A 73 9.14 -0.26 6.53
C SER A 73 8.79 -0.64 5.08
N VAL A 74 7.86 0.11 4.45
CA VAL A 74 7.57 0.01 3.01
C VAL A 74 8.76 0.47 2.17
N GLU A 75 9.36 1.63 2.50
CA GLU A 75 10.55 2.18 1.82
C GLU A 75 11.77 1.26 1.97
N GLU A 76 11.91 0.60 3.11
CA GLU A 76 12.93 -0.44 3.36
C GLU A 76 12.61 -1.77 2.64
N MET A 77 11.45 -1.89 2.00
CA MET A 77 10.96 -3.10 1.34
C MET A 77 10.99 -4.33 2.27
N ASP A 78 10.59 -4.15 3.52
CA ASP A 78 10.53 -5.20 4.55
C ASP A 78 9.06 -5.47 4.92
N GLU A 79 8.48 -6.45 4.25
CA GLU A 79 7.09 -6.88 4.44
C GLU A 79 6.81 -7.43 5.85
N ALA A 80 7.79 -8.08 6.48
CA ALA A 80 7.64 -8.64 7.81
C ALA A 80 7.66 -7.53 8.87
N LYS A 81 8.60 -6.59 8.74
CA LYS A 81 8.67 -5.40 9.60
C LYS A 81 7.46 -4.49 9.41
N PHE A 82 6.99 -4.30 8.18
CA PHE A 82 5.75 -3.57 7.93
C PHE A 82 4.59 -4.21 8.68
N TYR A 83 4.39 -5.52 8.51
CA TYR A 83 3.31 -6.24 9.18
C TYR A 83 3.40 -6.17 10.71
N SER A 84 4.59 -6.39 11.29
CA SER A 84 4.77 -6.30 12.75
C SER A 84 4.52 -4.87 13.26
N THR A 85 4.95 -3.85 12.51
CA THR A 85 4.70 -2.43 12.83
C THR A 85 3.21 -2.12 12.86
N ILE A 86 2.44 -2.66 11.91
CA ILE A 86 0.97 -2.51 11.89
C ILE A 86 0.36 -3.07 13.18
N GLU A 87 0.73 -4.29 13.56
CA GLU A 87 0.20 -4.98 14.75
C GLU A 87 0.63 -4.29 16.05
N GLU A 88 1.92 -4.00 16.21
CA GLU A 88 2.51 -3.43 17.42
C GLU A 88 1.95 -2.03 17.73
N HIS A 89 1.79 -1.20 16.70
CA HIS A 89 1.30 0.17 16.86
C HIS A 89 -0.21 0.30 16.65
N ARG A 90 -0.91 -0.81 16.39
CA ARG A 90 -2.36 -0.85 16.09
C ARG A 90 -2.72 0.16 15.01
N ILE A 91 -2.00 0.12 13.90
CA ILE A 91 -2.21 1.00 12.76
C ILE A 91 -3.42 0.46 12.00
N SER A 92 -4.45 1.27 11.84
CA SER A 92 -5.72 0.84 11.27
C SER A 92 -5.75 0.85 9.74
N ALA A 93 -4.60 0.77 9.07
CA ALA A 93 -4.53 0.71 7.60
C ALA A 93 -5.44 -0.39 7.06
N CYS A 94 -6.27 -0.10 6.05
CA CYS A 94 -7.31 -1.05 5.62
C CYS A 94 -6.80 -2.15 4.68
N GLY A 95 -5.67 -1.90 3.99
CA GLY A 95 -5.06 -2.77 2.99
C GLY A 95 -3.63 -3.18 3.34
N TYR A 96 -3.33 -3.48 4.61
CA TYR A 96 -2.00 -3.94 5.03
C TYR A 96 -1.61 -5.28 4.38
N GLY A 97 -2.55 -6.19 4.15
CA GLY A 97 -2.29 -7.45 3.42
C GLY A 97 -1.92 -7.20 1.94
N PRO A 98 -2.71 -6.43 1.18
CA PRO A 98 -2.33 -5.98 -0.17
C PRO A 98 -0.97 -5.27 -0.23
N ILE A 99 -0.61 -4.46 0.77
CA ILE A 99 0.71 -3.81 0.83
C ILE A 99 1.83 -4.84 1.03
N VAL A 100 1.66 -5.80 1.96
CA VAL A 100 2.60 -6.93 2.13
C VAL A 100 2.77 -7.69 0.81
N ALA A 101 1.67 -8.04 0.15
CA ALA A 101 1.70 -8.75 -1.13
C ALA A 101 2.43 -7.95 -2.22
N LEU A 102 2.26 -6.63 -2.26
CA LEU A 102 2.96 -5.75 -3.20
C LEU A 102 4.47 -5.71 -2.91
N ILE A 103 4.88 -5.54 -1.65
CA ILE A 103 6.31 -5.54 -1.27
C ILE A 103 6.96 -6.87 -1.68
N THR A 104 6.34 -7.99 -1.33
CA THR A 104 6.80 -9.34 -1.70
C THR A 104 6.91 -9.48 -3.22
N ALA A 105 5.86 -9.11 -3.96
CA ALA A 105 5.87 -9.21 -5.42
C ALA A 105 6.93 -8.32 -6.07
N ALA A 106 7.12 -7.09 -5.56
CA ALA A 106 8.09 -6.14 -6.06
C ALA A 106 9.53 -6.67 -5.91
N LYS A 107 9.87 -7.24 -4.74
CA LYS A 107 11.18 -7.87 -4.48
C LYS A 107 11.46 -9.00 -5.45
N ASP A 108 10.50 -9.91 -5.62
CA ASP A 108 10.64 -11.07 -6.52
C ASP A 108 10.75 -10.64 -7.99
N LEU A 109 10.07 -9.56 -8.38
CA LEU A 109 10.17 -8.98 -9.72
C LEU A 109 11.45 -8.15 -9.92
N GLY A 110 12.25 -7.96 -8.87
CA GLY A 110 13.57 -7.32 -8.92
C GLY A 110 13.57 -5.81 -8.67
N ALA A 111 12.53 -5.25 -8.06
CA ALA A 111 12.56 -3.86 -7.58
C ALA A 111 13.72 -3.65 -6.59
N LYS A 112 14.28 -2.44 -6.60
CA LYS A 112 15.45 -2.01 -5.83
C LYS A 112 15.17 -0.86 -4.90
N GLU A 113 14.12 -0.10 -5.18
CA GLU A 113 13.74 1.07 -4.40
C GLU A 113 12.23 1.09 -4.20
N ALA A 114 11.82 1.52 -3.01
CA ALA A 114 10.48 1.96 -2.72
C ALA A 114 10.56 3.39 -2.16
N LYS A 115 9.79 4.31 -2.74
CA LYS A 115 9.89 5.74 -2.45
C LYS A 115 8.55 6.33 -2.12
N LEU A 116 8.44 6.97 -0.96
CA LEU A 116 7.29 7.78 -0.60
C LEU A 116 7.24 9.03 -1.49
N LEU A 117 6.22 9.12 -2.35
CA LEU A 117 6.00 10.27 -3.22
C LEU A 117 5.24 11.38 -2.50
N CYS A 118 4.24 11.01 -1.70
CA CYS A 118 3.41 11.96 -0.98
C CYS A 118 2.77 11.29 0.25
N TYR A 119 2.64 12.07 1.33
CA TYR A 119 1.83 11.74 2.49
C TYR A 119 0.97 12.94 2.88
N LYS A 120 -0.32 12.69 3.11
CA LYS A 120 -1.32 13.68 3.54
C LYS A 120 -2.34 13.02 4.46
N THR A 121 -3.15 13.84 5.10
CA THR A 121 -4.29 13.41 5.91
C THR A 121 -5.56 14.14 5.48
N SER A 122 -6.73 13.60 5.81
CA SER A 122 -8.01 14.29 5.58
C SER A 122 -8.10 15.67 6.26
N GLY A 123 -7.32 15.88 7.33
CA GLY A 123 -7.19 17.18 7.99
C GLY A 123 -6.57 18.27 7.11
N ASP A 124 -5.70 17.91 6.16
CA ASP A 124 -5.09 18.87 5.23
C ASP A 124 -6.10 19.51 4.26
N VAL A 125 -7.25 18.86 4.06
CA VAL A 125 -8.34 19.34 3.20
C VAL A 125 -9.46 19.95 4.04
N SER A 126 -9.86 19.29 5.13
CA SER A 126 -11.01 19.69 5.95
C SER A 126 -10.70 20.78 6.97
N GLY A 127 -9.44 20.91 7.39
CA GLY A 127 -9.02 21.74 8.53
C GLY A 127 -9.32 21.14 9.90
N ASP A 128 -9.97 19.96 9.97
CA ASP A 128 -10.19 19.23 11.21
C ASP A 128 -9.07 18.20 11.44
N TYR A 129 -8.28 18.42 12.48
CA TYR A 129 -7.15 17.58 12.86
C TYR A 129 -7.43 16.67 14.06
N SER A 130 -8.67 16.65 14.56
CA SER A 130 -9.06 15.88 15.75
C SER A 130 -9.19 14.37 15.48
N ALA A 131 -9.63 14.01 14.27
CA ALA A 131 -9.76 12.64 13.80
C ALA A 131 -9.57 12.58 12.28
N VAL A 132 -8.42 12.09 11.82
CA VAL A 132 -8.06 12.09 10.39
C VAL A 132 -7.93 10.69 9.81
N VAL A 133 -8.00 10.60 8.49
CA VAL A 133 -7.55 9.43 7.72
C VAL A 133 -6.24 9.77 7.02
N GLY A 134 -5.23 8.90 7.13
CA GLY A 134 -3.94 9.05 6.46
C GLY A 134 -3.95 8.51 5.03
N TYR A 135 -3.26 9.20 4.12
CA TYR A 135 -3.15 8.86 2.70
C TYR A 135 -1.69 8.91 2.26
N ALA A 136 -1.23 7.86 1.59
CA ALA A 136 0.14 7.77 1.09
C ALA A 136 0.18 7.29 -0.36
N ALA A 137 1.13 7.82 -1.12
CA ALA A 137 1.49 7.31 -2.44
C ALA A 137 2.95 6.86 -2.40
N VAL A 138 3.19 5.57 -2.69
CA VAL A 138 4.53 4.97 -2.70
C VAL A 138 4.77 4.32 -4.07
N GLU A 139 5.93 4.55 -4.64
CA GLU A 139 6.36 3.97 -5.92
C GLU A 139 7.45 2.94 -5.69
N PHE A 140 7.38 1.80 -6.40
CA PHE A 140 8.41 0.76 -6.40
C PHE A 140 9.06 0.70 -7.78
N THR A 141 10.39 0.76 -7.84
CA THR A 141 11.16 0.79 -9.09
C THR A 141 12.33 -0.20 -9.08
N LYS A 142 12.83 -0.57 -10.27
CA LYS A 142 14.01 -1.43 -10.46
C LYS A 142 15.28 -0.62 -10.66
#